data_AF-A0A6I0H0U2-F1
#
_entry.id   AF-A0A6I0H0U2-F1
#
_cell.length_a   1.000
_cell.length_b   1.000
_cell.length_c   1.000
_cell.angle_alpha   90.00
_cell.angle_beta   90.00
_cell.angle_gamma   90.00
#
_symmetry.space_group_name_H-M   'P 1'
#
loop_
_entity.id
_entity.type
_entity.pdbx_description
1 polymer ?
#
loop_
_entity_poly.entity_id
_entity_poly.type
_entity_poly.pdbx_seq_one_letter_code
_entity_poly.pdbx_strand_id
1 'polypeptide(L)' 'MCIIIPKSVKPERMKQNLDILDFTLSANDMARIKTLDTDKPFLLGSHEDPEIVKWFMQYKNA' A
#
# COMPACT_ATOMS: atom_id res chain seq x y z
N MET A 1 -0.92 6.60 -14.30
CA MET A 1 -2.26 6.16 -13.84
C MET A 1 -2.04 5.24 -12.64
N CYS A 2 -2.59 5.56 -11.46
CA CYS A 2 -2.52 4.70 -10.28
C CYS A 2 -3.83 3.91 -10.16
N ILE A 3 -3.75 2.58 -10.01
CA ILE A 3 -4.91 1.70 -9.79
C ILE A 3 -4.78 1.12 -8.37
N ILE A 4 -5.83 1.22 -7.57
CA ILE A 4 -5.81 0.87 -6.14
C ILE A 4 -6.50 -0.50 -5.93
N ILE A 5 -5.86 -1.40 -5.18
CA ILE A 5 -6.36 -2.77 -4.91
C ILE A 5 -6.48 -3.07 -3.39
N PRO A 6 -7.42 -2.45 -2.68
CA PRO A 6 -7.55 -2.64 -1.24
C PRO A 6 -8.14 -4.02 -0.89
N LYS A 7 -7.51 -4.73 0.06
CA LYS A 7 -7.99 -6.04 0.54
C LYS A 7 -8.79 -5.91 1.84
N SER A 8 -9.93 -6.60 1.92
CA SER A 8 -10.68 -6.80 3.16
C SER A 8 -11.34 -8.18 3.17
N VAL A 9 -11.58 -8.73 4.36
CA VAL A 9 -12.43 -9.92 4.57
C VAL A 9 -13.81 -9.56 5.13
N LYS A 10 -14.00 -8.30 5.55
CA LYS A 10 -15.25 -7.79 6.13
C LYS A 10 -16.09 -7.12 5.03
N PRO A 11 -17.33 -7.57 4.77
CA PRO A 11 -18.18 -7.01 3.71
C PRO A 11 -18.42 -5.50 3.83
N GLU A 12 -18.59 -4.99 5.04
CA GLU A 12 -18.87 -3.57 5.30
C GLU A 12 -17.68 -2.70 4.88
N ARG A 13 -16.45 -3.18 5.12
CA ARG A 13 -15.21 -2.52 4.69
C ARG A 13 -15.04 -2.61 3.17
N MET A 14 -15.43 -3.71 2.54
CA MET A 14 -15.40 -3.82 1.06
C MET A 14 -16.31 -2.76 0.43
N LYS A 15 -17.52 -2.58 0.97
CA LYS A 15 -18.44 -1.52 0.53
C LYS A 15 -17.81 -0.14 0.71
N GLN A 16 -17.26 0.16 1.90
CA GLN A 16 -16.61 1.45 2.17
C GLN A 16 -15.42 1.74 1.24
N ASN A 17 -14.59 0.73 0.93
CA ASN A 17 -13.42 0.92 0.07
C ASN A 17 -13.79 1.24 -1.39
N LEU A 18 -14.99 0.82 -1.84
CA LEU A 18 -15.51 1.13 -3.18
C LEU A 18 -16.22 2.48 -3.23
N ASP A 19 -16.74 2.96 -2.10
CA ASP A 19 -17.53 4.17 -1.95
C ASP A 19 -16.62 5.40 -1.71
N ILE A 20 -15.78 5.71 -2.70
CA ILE A 20 -14.79 6.81 -2.63
C ILE A 20 -14.86 7.78 -3.82
N LEU A 21 -15.86 7.64 -4.68
CA LEU A 21 -15.96 8.36 -5.95
C LEU A 21 -16.81 9.63 -5.88
N ASP A 22 -17.44 9.90 -4.73
CA ASP A 22 -18.35 11.02 -4.48
C ASP A 22 -17.66 12.22 -3.80
N PHE A 23 -16.37 12.12 -3.49
CA PHE A 23 -15.58 13.21 -2.92
C PHE A 23 -14.24 13.38 -3.63
N THR A 24 -13.62 14.54 -3.40
CA THR A 24 -12.28 14.87 -3.89
C THR A 24 -11.45 15.47 -2.77
N LEU A 25 -10.16 15.15 -2.75
CA LEU A 25 -9.21 15.78 -1.84
C LEU A 25 -8.81 17.17 -2.35
N SER A 26 -8.76 18.14 -1.46
CA SER A 26 -8.29 19.49 -1.82
C SER A 26 -6.78 19.49 -2.07
N ALA A 27 -6.28 20.53 -2.75
CA ALA A 27 -4.84 20.69 -2.97
C ALA A 27 -4.04 20.73 -1.64
N ASN A 28 -4.63 21.29 -0.58
CA ASN A 28 -4.01 21.33 0.74
C ASN A 28 -3.96 19.94 1.39
N ASP A 29 -5.03 19.14 1.26
CA ASP A 29 -5.03 17.76 1.78
C ASP A 29 -4.00 16.90 1.06
N MET A 30 -3.90 17.05 -0.27
CA MET A 30 -2.87 16.38 -1.07
C MET A 30 -1.46 16.79 -0.64
N ALA A 31 -1.23 18.09 -0.37
CA ALA A 31 0.06 18.58 0.11
C ALA A 31 0.41 17.99 1.48
N ARG A 32 -0.54 17.88 2.40
CA ARG A 32 -0.36 17.28 3.72
C ARG A 32 -0.09 15.78 3.65
N ILE A 33 -0.76 15.05 2.76
CA ILE A 33 -0.49 13.61 2.57
C ILE A 33 0.93 13.40 2.05
N LYS A 34 1.41 14.26 1.15
CA LYS A 34 2.76 14.16 0.59
C LYS A 34 3.85 14.25 1.66
N THR A 35 3.63 14.98 2.76
CA THR A 35 4.62 15.08 3.84
C THR A 35 4.74 13.82 4.68
N LEU A 36 3.88 12.82 4.47
CA LEU A 36 3.93 11.53 5.18
C LEU A 36 4.81 10.50 4.47
N ASP A 37 5.34 10.82 3.28
CA ASP A 37 6.29 9.94 2.60
C ASP A 37 7.57 9.78 3.43
N THR A 38 8.04 8.55 3.54
CA THR A 38 9.23 8.22 4.35
C THR A 38 10.40 7.77 3.48
N ASP A 39 10.21 7.71 2.16
CA ASP A 39 11.17 7.16 1.20
C ASP A 39 11.63 5.73 1.54
N LYS A 40 10.82 5.00 2.32
CA LYS A 40 11.13 3.65 2.79
C LYS A 40 10.08 2.65 2.32
N PRO A 41 10.50 1.48 1.83
CA PRO A 41 9.56 0.41 1.47
C PRO A 41 8.78 -0.09 2.69
N PHE A 42 7.47 -0.27 2.53
CA PHE A 42 6.56 -0.62 3.64
C PHE A 42 6.58 -2.11 4.01
N LEU A 43 6.71 -3.02 3.05
CA LEU A 43 6.48 -4.45 3.27
C LEU A 43 7.75 -5.24 3.64
N LEU A 44 8.87 -5.02 2.95
CA LEU A 44 10.06 -5.86 3.08
C LEU A 44 11.35 -5.10 2.72
N GLY A 45 11.71 -4.09 3.52
CA GLY A 45 13.00 -3.38 3.39
C GLY A 45 13.40 -3.04 1.94
N SER A 46 14.69 -2.95 1.65
CA SER A 46 15.12 -2.83 0.24
C SER A 46 14.97 -4.18 -0.48
N HIS A 47 14.34 -4.18 -1.65
CA HIS A 47 14.27 -5.37 -2.52
C HIS A 47 15.62 -5.79 -3.10
N GLU A 48 16.66 -4.98 -2.91
CA GLU A 48 18.04 -5.28 -3.31
C GLU A 48 18.86 -5.93 -2.18
N ASP A 49 18.31 -6.04 -0.97
CA ASP A 49 18.99 -6.67 0.17
C ASP A 49 19.11 -8.20 -0.08
N PRO A 50 20.34 -8.76 -0.16
CA PRO A 50 20.55 -10.18 -0.40
C PRO A 50 19.87 -11.10 0.61
N GLU A 51 19.76 -10.69 1.88
CA GLU A 51 19.14 -11.51 2.92
C GLU A 51 17.61 -11.54 2.76
N ILE A 52 16.99 -10.42 2.36
CA ILE A 52 15.55 -10.35 2.07
C ILE A 52 15.21 -11.21 0.85
N VAL A 53 16.03 -11.13 -0.20
CA VAL A 53 15.84 -11.96 -1.41
C VAL A 53 15.96 -13.44 -1.07
N LYS A 54 16.97 -13.83 -0.32
CA LYS A 54 17.19 -15.24 0.09
C LYS A 54 16.03 -15.77 0.94
N TRP A 55 15.55 -15.00 1.92
CA TRP A 55 14.39 -15.36 2.72
C TRP A 55 13.14 -15.55 1.86
N PHE A 56 12.88 -14.63 0.92
CA PHE A 56 11.70 -14.70 0.05
C PHE A 56 11.74 -15.93 -0.87
N MET A 57 12.92 -16.29 -1.41
CA MET A 57 13.07 -17.48 -2.26
C MET A 57 12.84 -18.80 -1.50
N GLN A 58 13.07 -18.84 -0.19
CA GLN A 58 12.87 -20.03 0.62
C GLN A 58 11.39 -20.28 0.98
N TYR A 59 10.51 -19.28 0.82
CA TYR A 59 9.10 -19.38 1.20
C TYR A 59 8.33 -20.51 0.52
N LYS A 60 8.71 -20.91 -0.70
CA LYS A 60 8.06 -22.00 -1.45
C LYS A 60 8.49 -23.40 -0.98
N ASN A 61 9.56 -23.49 -0.19
CA ASN A 61 10.12 -24.76 0.28
C ASN A 61 9.70 -25.12 1.72
N ALA A 62 8.72 -24.39 2.28
CA ALA A 62 8.13 -24.64 3.61
C ALA A 62 6.75 -25.29 3.50
#